data_AF-A0A6A4Z2N6-F1
#
_entry.id   AF-A0A6A4Z2N6-F1
#
_cell.length_a   1.000
_cell.length_b   1.000
_cell.length_c   1.000
_cell.angle_alpha   90.00
_cell.angle_beta   90.00
_cell.angle_gamma   90.00
#
_symmetry.space_group_name_H-M   'P 1'
#
loop_
_entity.id
_entity.type
_entity.pdbx_description
1 polymer ?
#
loop_
_entity_poly.entity_id
_entity_poly.type
_entity_poly.pdbx_seq_one_letter_code
_entity_poly.pdbx_strand_id
1 'polypeptide(L)'
;MAPEHPYVQGGYSTYGGIWGAYLPIIDGLRDELTQIHVQYYNNGGFVYTDGRTLNEGTVDCLVGASVMLIEGFKTNYGNGWEFKGLRPDQVSFGVPSGPKSANRGFVTPETVLRTLTCLVQGTG
;
A
#
# COMPACT_ATOMS: atom_id res chain seq x y z
N MET A 1 10.14 -0.02 -7.20
CA MET A 1 8.92 0.42 -7.92
C MET A 1 8.18 1.45 -7.07
N ALA A 2 7.52 2.42 -7.69
CA ALA A 2 6.83 3.51 -7.00
C ALA A 2 5.44 3.83 -7.57
N PRO A 3 4.54 2.85 -7.75
CA PRO A 3 3.19 3.14 -8.24
C PRO A 3 2.36 3.87 -7.19
N GLU A 4 1.29 4.54 -7.63
CA GLU A 4 0.26 5.07 -6.73
C GLU A 4 -0.66 3.94 -6.25
N HIS A 5 -1.21 4.03 -5.04
CA HIS A 5 -2.01 2.95 -4.45
C HIS A 5 -3.26 2.52 -5.26
N PRO A 6 -3.92 3.35 -6.10
CA PRO A 6 -4.98 2.87 -6.98
C PRO A 6 -4.53 1.75 -7.91
N TYR A 7 -3.27 1.79 -8.37
CA TYR A 7 -2.71 0.78 -9.26
C TYR A 7 -2.31 -0.51 -8.55
N VAL A 8 -2.36 -0.54 -7.21
CA VAL A 8 -1.93 -1.66 -6.37
C VAL A 8 -3.07 -2.07 -5.44
N GLN A 9 -3.17 -1.48 -4.24
CA GLN A 9 -4.22 -1.79 -3.25
C GLN A 9 -5.62 -1.49 -3.77
N GLY A 10 -5.77 -0.53 -4.68
CA GLY A 10 -7.04 -0.27 -5.36
C GLY A 10 -7.61 -1.49 -6.11
N GLY A 11 -6.74 -2.43 -6.48
CA GLY A 11 -7.10 -3.75 -7.01
C GLY A 11 -8.05 -4.54 -6.10
N TYR A 12 -7.98 -4.32 -4.77
CA TYR A 12 -8.90 -4.97 -3.83
C TYR A 12 -10.34 -4.57 -4.11
N SER A 13 -10.64 -3.28 -4.30
CA SER A 13 -11.99 -2.83 -4.65
C SER A 13 -12.37 -3.20 -6.09
N THR A 14 -11.48 -2.92 -7.04
CA THR A 14 -11.76 -3.05 -8.47
C THR A 14 -10.51 -3.48 -9.22
N TYR A 15 -10.62 -4.46 -10.11
CA TYR A 15 -9.53 -4.87 -11.01
C TYR A 15 -9.89 -4.55 -12.46
N GLY A 16 -9.50 -3.36 -12.92
CA GLY A 16 -9.82 -2.85 -14.25
C GLY A 16 -9.51 -1.36 -14.42
N GLY A 17 -9.19 -0.94 -15.65
CA GLY A 17 -8.68 0.41 -15.91
C GLY A 17 -7.34 0.62 -15.22
N ILE A 18 -7.21 1.68 -14.41
CA ILE A 18 -6.02 1.88 -13.57
C ILE A 18 -6.01 1.02 -12.31
N TRP A 19 -7.20 0.56 -11.86
CA TRP A 19 -7.36 -0.07 -10.56
C TRP A 19 -6.73 -1.46 -10.56
N GLY A 20 -5.66 -1.62 -9.78
CA GLY A 20 -4.86 -2.84 -9.71
C GLY A 20 -3.97 -3.12 -10.93
N ALA A 21 -3.87 -2.21 -11.90
CA ALA A 21 -3.15 -2.46 -13.15
C ALA A 21 -1.64 -2.72 -12.98
N TYR A 22 -1.04 -2.34 -11.85
CA TYR A 22 0.37 -2.66 -11.56
C TYR A 22 0.57 -4.05 -10.97
N LEU A 23 -0.46 -4.67 -10.39
CA LEU A 23 -0.35 -5.99 -9.76
C LEU A 23 0.27 -7.06 -10.67
N PRO A 24 -0.10 -7.20 -11.97
CA PRO A 24 0.55 -8.18 -12.84
C PRO A 24 2.01 -7.81 -13.18
N ILE A 25 2.37 -6.52 -13.16
CA ILE A 25 3.77 -6.07 -13.35
C ILE A 25 4.59 -6.47 -12.12
N ILE A 26 4.05 -6.25 -10.92
CA ILE A 26 4.69 -6.63 -9.66
C ILE A 26 4.87 -8.15 -9.61
N ASP A 27 3.84 -8.91 -9.96
CA ASP A 27 3.89 -10.37 -9.92
C ASP A 27 4.86 -10.94 -10.95
N GLY A 28 4.89 -10.39 -12.17
CA GLY A 28 5.81 -10.83 -13.22
C GLY A 28 7.29 -10.48 -12.98
N LEU A 29 7.58 -9.55 -12.05
CA LEU A 29 8.94 -9.11 -11.70
C LEU A 29 9.27 -9.35 -10.22
N ARG A 30 8.51 -10.20 -9.53
CA ARG A 30 8.62 -10.35 -8.06
C ARG A 30 9.99 -10.86 -7.61
N ASP A 31 10.70 -11.58 -8.46
CA ASP A 31 12.00 -12.17 -8.15
C ASP A 31 13.13 -11.17 -8.41
N GLU A 32 12.96 -10.24 -9.35
CA GLU A 32 13.89 -9.13 -9.62
C GLU A 32 13.60 -7.89 -8.76
N LEU A 33 12.40 -7.80 -8.17
CA LEU A 33 11.98 -6.66 -7.38
C LEU A 33 12.83 -6.53 -6.11
N THR A 34 13.71 -5.53 -6.08
CA THR A 34 14.45 -5.19 -4.85
C THR A 34 13.52 -4.55 -3.81
N GLN A 35 12.71 -3.58 -4.22
CA GLN A 35 11.83 -2.84 -3.32
C GLN A 35 10.66 -2.19 -4.07
N ILE A 36 9.48 -2.20 -3.46
CA ILE A 36 8.32 -1.40 -3.84
C ILE A 36 7.96 -0.45 -2.69
N HIS A 37 7.88 0.84 -3.02
CA HIS A 37 7.42 1.91 -2.13
C HIS A 37 6.22 2.60 -2.77
N VAL A 38 5.03 2.05 -2.54
CA VAL A 38 3.78 2.62 -3.07
C VAL A 38 3.59 4.04 -2.53
N GLN A 39 3.09 4.94 -3.38
CA GLN A 39 2.83 6.33 -3.02
C GLN A 39 1.50 6.43 -2.25
N TYR A 40 1.55 6.67 -0.94
CA TYR A 40 0.37 6.81 -0.07
C TYR A 40 -0.05 8.27 0.12
N TYR A 41 -0.12 8.99 -1.00
CA TYR A 41 -0.48 10.39 -1.07
C TYR A 41 -1.18 10.71 -2.39
N ASN A 42 -1.84 11.88 -2.43
CA ASN A 42 -2.56 12.43 -3.59
C ASN A 42 -3.81 11.66 -4.08
N ASN A 43 -4.16 10.51 -3.50
CA ASN A 43 -5.21 9.63 -4.01
C ASN A 43 -6.34 9.35 -3.01
N GLY A 44 -6.24 9.89 -1.80
CA GLY A 44 -7.15 9.58 -0.71
C GLY A 44 -7.05 8.16 -0.20
N GLY A 45 -8.06 7.72 0.54
CA GLY A 45 -8.03 6.40 1.14
C GLY A 45 -8.23 5.27 0.13
N PHE A 46 -7.98 4.05 0.58
CA PHE A 46 -8.34 2.82 -0.11
C PHE A 46 -9.13 1.90 0.82
N VAL A 47 -9.85 0.94 0.25
CA VAL A 47 -10.58 -0.06 1.03
C VAL A 47 -9.62 -1.18 1.41
N TYR A 48 -9.51 -1.46 2.70
CA TYR A 48 -8.75 -2.58 3.22
C TYR A 48 -9.54 -3.89 3.11
N THR A 49 -8.86 -5.02 3.30
CA THR A 49 -9.42 -6.36 3.11
C THR A 49 -10.57 -6.70 4.07
N ASP A 50 -10.76 -5.94 5.15
CA ASP A 50 -11.91 -6.04 6.06
C ASP A 50 -13.08 -5.10 5.72
N GLY A 51 -12.98 -4.36 4.62
CA GLY A 51 -14.01 -3.43 4.15
C GLY A 51 -13.93 -2.02 4.73
N ARG A 52 -13.03 -1.73 5.69
CA ARG A 52 -12.81 -0.37 6.18
C ARG A 52 -12.05 0.46 5.15
N THR A 53 -12.35 1.76 5.06
CA THR A 53 -11.54 2.71 4.31
C THR A 53 -10.42 3.24 5.18
N LEU A 54 -9.17 3.03 4.76
CA LEU A 54 -7.98 3.56 5.43
C LEU A 54 -7.53 4.84 4.74
N ASN A 55 -7.47 5.93 5.49
CA ASN A 55 -7.23 7.26 4.94
C ASN A 55 -5.73 7.63 4.96
N GLU A 56 -5.23 8.24 3.89
CA GLU A 56 -3.87 8.79 3.84
C GLU A 56 -3.60 9.73 5.02
N GLY A 57 -2.33 9.84 5.41
CA GLY A 57 -1.93 10.65 6.56
C GLY A 57 -2.05 9.93 7.90
N THR A 58 -2.44 8.65 7.93
CA THR A 58 -2.65 7.87 9.16
C THR A 58 -1.71 6.67 9.27
N VAL A 59 -1.47 6.21 10.50
CA VAL A 59 -0.73 4.95 10.77
C VAL A 59 -1.45 3.77 10.13
N ASP A 60 -2.77 3.67 10.32
CA ASP A 60 -3.57 2.57 9.81
C ASP A 60 -3.43 2.42 8.28
N CYS A 61 -3.43 3.52 7.53
CA CYS A 61 -3.22 3.50 6.09
C CYS A 61 -1.86 2.91 5.71
N LEU A 62 -0.78 3.37 6.33
CA LEU A 62 0.57 2.89 6.00
C LEU A 62 0.77 1.42 6.43
N VAL A 63 0.25 1.04 7.60
CA VAL A 63 0.31 -0.34 8.09
C VAL A 63 -0.54 -1.26 7.20
N GLY A 64 -1.82 -0.95 7.03
CA GLY A 64 -2.75 -1.79 6.26
C GLY A 64 -2.30 -1.95 4.81
N ALA A 65 -1.81 -0.88 4.18
CA ALA A 65 -1.32 -0.98 2.81
C ALA A 65 -0.07 -1.85 2.67
N SER A 66 0.83 -1.79 3.65
CA SER A 66 2.04 -2.63 3.69
C SER A 66 1.67 -4.10 3.95
N VAL A 67 0.73 -4.34 4.86
CA VAL A 67 0.21 -5.68 5.16
C VAL A 67 -0.45 -6.30 3.93
N MET A 68 -1.25 -5.55 3.16
CA MET A 68 -1.81 -6.05 1.89
C MET A 68 -0.73 -6.53 0.91
N LEU A 69 0.40 -5.84 0.83
CA LEU A 69 1.51 -6.26 -0.04
C LEU A 69 2.26 -7.48 0.50
N ILE A 70 2.39 -7.61 1.82
CA ILE A 70 3.13 -8.69 2.47
C ILE A 70 2.31 -9.98 2.52
N GLU A 71 1.05 -9.90 2.95
CA GLU A 71 0.16 -11.06 3.09
C GLU A 71 -0.50 -11.45 1.76
N GLY A 72 -0.60 -10.49 0.83
CA GLY A 72 -1.38 -10.65 -0.39
C GLY A 72 -2.87 -10.40 -0.15
N PHE A 73 -3.62 -10.34 -1.25
CA PHE A 73 -5.07 -10.15 -1.22
C PHE A 73 -5.71 -10.61 -2.53
N LYS A 74 -7.01 -10.86 -2.48
CA LYS A 74 -7.83 -11.12 -3.67
C LYS A 74 -8.49 -9.84 -4.15
N THR A 75 -8.43 -9.60 -5.46
CA THR A 75 -9.05 -8.43 -6.10
C THR A 75 -10.58 -8.52 -6.09
N ASN A 76 -11.27 -7.43 -6.48
CA ASN A 76 -12.73 -7.37 -6.59
C ASN A 76 -13.48 -7.88 -5.33
N TYR A 77 -13.20 -7.26 -4.19
CA TYR A 77 -13.75 -7.58 -2.87
C TYR A 77 -13.62 -9.06 -2.50
N GLY A 78 -12.45 -9.65 -2.78
CA GLY A 78 -12.17 -11.05 -2.46
C GLY A 78 -12.60 -12.07 -3.51
N ASN A 79 -13.21 -11.64 -4.62
CA ASN A 79 -13.81 -12.54 -5.63
C ASN A 79 -12.98 -12.68 -6.92
N GLY A 80 -11.88 -11.94 -7.04
CA GLY A 80 -11.03 -11.89 -8.23
C GLY A 80 -9.72 -12.67 -8.11
N TRP A 81 -8.78 -12.32 -8.99
CA TRP A 81 -7.41 -12.86 -8.98
C TRP A 81 -6.72 -12.59 -7.64
N GLU A 82 -5.93 -13.56 -7.19
CA GLU A 82 -5.17 -13.48 -5.95
C GLU A 82 -3.76 -12.95 -6.22
N PHE A 83 -3.47 -11.75 -5.73
CA PHE A 83 -2.11 -11.26 -5.66
C PHE A 83 -1.39 -11.95 -4.50
N LYS A 84 -0.33 -12.71 -4.81
CA LYS A 84 0.48 -13.38 -3.79
C LYS A 84 1.36 -12.37 -3.07
N GLY A 85 1.45 -12.49 -1.76
CA GLY A 85 2.29 -11.65 -0.91
C GLY A 85 3.74 -11.57 -1.38
N LEU A 86 4.38 -10.43 -1.10
CA LEU A 86 5.80 -10.19 -1.28
C LEU A 86 6.56 -10.46 0.01
N ARG A 87 7.88 -10.66 -0.06
CA ARG A 87 8.70 -10.73 1.14
C ARG A 87 8.71 -9.36 1.84
N PRO A 88 8.75 -9.30 3.18
CA PRO A 88 8.85 -8.02 3.89
C PRO A 88 10.03 -7.16 3.47
N ASP A 89 11.18 -7.76 3.09
CA ASP A 89 12.35 -7.03 2.59
C ASP A 89 12.11 -6.26 1.28
N GLN A 90 11.07 -6.61 0.53
CA GLN A 90 10.68 -5.95 -0.72
C GLN A 90 9.70 -4.81 -0.50
N VAL A 91 9.11 -4.65 0.69
CA VAL A 91 7.99 -3.73 0.92
C VAL A 91 8.45 -2.54 1.76
N SER A 92 8.13 -1.34 1.29
CA SER A 92 8.18 -0.11 2.08
C SER A 92 7.03 0.83 1.70
N PHE A 93 6.95 1.98 2.37
CA PHE A 93 5.87 2.94 2.17
C PHE A 93 6.42 4.31 1.76
N GLY A 94 5.85 4.87 0.68
CA GLY A 94 6.21 6.19 0.17
C GLY A 94 5.31 7.27 0.78
N VAL A 95 5.93 8.28 1.41
CA VAL A 95 5.23 9.40 2.04
C VAL A 95 5.84 10.75 1.64
N PRO A 96 5.07 11.85 1.66
CA PRO A 96 5.59 13.18 1.37
C PRO A 96 6.60 13.62 2.43
N SER A 97 7.73 14.20 2.00
CA SER A 97 8.78 14.70 2.92
C SER A 97 8.35 15.94 3.73
N GLY A 98 7.29 16.61 3.31
CA GLY A 98 6.76 17.80 3.96
C GLY A 98 5.38 18.17 3.41
N PRO A 99 4.68 19.14 4.04
CA PRO A 99 3.34 19.56 3.62
C PRO A 99 3.25 20.14 2.20
N LYS A 100 4.38 20.50 1.59
CA LYS A 100 4.46 21.05 0.22
C LYS A 100 4.91 20.02 -0.82
N SER A 101 5.22 18.79 -0.42
CA SER A 101 5.72 17.74 -1.31
C SER A 101 4.59 16.95 -1.98
N ALA A 102 3.34 17.15 -1.55
CA ALA A 102 2.14 16.55 -2.11
C ALA A 102 0.93 17.46 -1.81
N ASN A 103 -0.18 17.28 -2.53
CA ASN A 103 -1.42 18.01 -2.29
C ASN A 103 -2.15 17.50 -1.03
N ARG A 104 -1.93 16.24 -0.64
CA ARG A 104 -2.52 15.58 0.53
C ARG A 104 -1.67 14.37 0.94
N GLY A 105 -1.94 13.80 2.12
CA GLY A 105 -1.30 12.57 2.60
C GLY A 105 0.04 12.79 3.32
N PHE A 106 0.35 14.02 3.73
CA PHE A 106 1.49 14.28 4.61
C PHE A 106 1.32 13.57 5.95
N VAL A 107 2.42 13.03 6.48
CA VAL A 107 2.50 12.40 7.80
C VAL A 107 3.63 13.02 8.61
N THR A 108 3.48 13.07 9.93
CA THR A 108 4.54 13.52 10.82
C THR A 108 5.61 12.43 11.00
N PRO A 109 6.83 12.78 11.43
CA PRO A 109 7.83 11.79 11.82
C PRO A 109 7.35 10.82 12.89
N GLU A 110 6.47 11.27 13.81
CA GLU A 110 5.86 10.41 14.82
C GLU A 110 4.95 9.34 14.20
N THR A 111 4.11 9.71 13.22
CA THR A 111 3.30 8.75 12.46
C THR A 111 4.17 7.73 11.73
N VAL A 112 5.29 8.16 11.13
CA VAL A 112 6.25 7.25 10.49
C VAL A 112 6.86 6.30 11.52
N LEU A 113 7.30 6.81 12.68
CA LEU A 113 7.88 5.98 13.73
C LEU A 113 6.88 4.94 14.25
N ARG A 114 5.64 5.34 14.54
CA ARG A 114 4.58 4.42 14.99
C ARG A 114 4.26 3.35 13.95
N THR A 115 4.24 3.72 12.67
CA THR A 115 4.07 2.77 11.56
C THR A 115 5.19 1.74 11.54
N LEU A 116 6.46 2.18 11.68
CA LEU A 116 7.62 1.28 11.72
C LEU A 116 7.57 0.35 12.94
N THR A 117 7.27 0.87 14.14
CA THR A 117 7.13 0.05 15.34
C THR A 117 6.04 -1.00 15.16
N CYS A 118 4.88 -0.62 14.58
CA CYS A 118 3.79 -1.55 14.33
C CYS A 118 4.21 -2.67 13.38
N LEU A 119 4.82 -2.34 12.24
CA LEU A 119 5.21 -3.33 11.24
C LEU A 119 6.37 -4.24 11.68
N VAL A 120 7.35 -3.68 12.41
CA VAL A 120 8.58 -4.42 12.76
C VAL A 120 8.46 -5.16 14.08
N GLN A 121 7.72 -4.59 15.04
CA GLN A 121 7.64 -5.11 16.42
C GLN A 121 6.25 -5.63 16.78
N GLY A 122 5.23 -5.41 15.95
CA GLY A 122 3.85 -5.77 16.26
C GLY A 122 3.20 -4.92 17.35
N THR A 123 3.75 -3.72 17.61
CA THR A 123 3.26 -2.79 18.66
C THR A 123 3.08 -1.38 18.07
N GLY A 124 1.90 -0.77 18.19
CA GLY A 124 1.62 0.54 17.55
C GLY A 124 0.34 1.22 17.99
#